data_AF-A0A0D2WTD6-F1
#
_entry.id   AF-A0A0D2WTD6-F1
#
_cell.length_a   1.000
_cell.length_b   1.000
_cell.length_c   1.000
_cell.angle_alpha   90.00
_cell.angle_beta   90.00
_cell.angle_gamma   90.00
#
_symmetry.space_group_name_H-M   'P 1'
#
loop_
_entity.id
_entity.type
_entity.pdbx_description
1 polymer ?
#
loop_
_entity_poly.entity_id
_entity_poly.type
_entity_poly.pdbx_seq_one_letter_code
_entity_poly.pdbx_strand_id
1 'polypeptide(L)'
;MNSVGLVQELAASLRTHGFDLIQAFQVQRYNTAVQEKHASQNPTAPLPSDRLMETFGRTATLGVLVGNTKAMWNPFLSYLVERDFHNAPFANPVQQYTKQVIDEALSSLGPNRPSSRVRYDFSGHPNFVDLQLLGSVSGATYYHPTTVLSIHQQFGPWVAFRAAISLDVPFEATEQQQQPVPNPVPELEGAAAEAMAIAMQHLSSPQRWIDVRNAITAPHAQEHRYTDSQLQYHYTKDLVALQEEVRRLASEQRQQAQPAV
;
A
#
# COMPACT_ATOMS: atom_id res chain seq x y z
N MET A 1 17.34 -12.88 15.52
CA MET A 1 17.38 -12.35 14.13
C MET A 1 17.63 -10.86 14.20
N ASN A 2 18.50 -10.29 13.37
CA ASN A 2 18.66 -8.83 13.31
C ASN A 2 17.52 -8.20 12.48
N SER A 3 17.37 -6.88 12.51
CA SER A 3 16.29 -6.17 11.82
C SER A 3 16.28 -6.43 10.30
N VAL A 4 17.45 -6.48 9.67
CA VAL A 4 17.59 -6.75 8.22
C VAL A 4 17.05 -8.13 7.84
N GLY A 5 17.50 -9.18 8.53
CA GLY A 5 17.05 -10.55 8.27
C GLY A 5 15.54 -10.72 8.50
N LEU A 6 15.01 -10.04 9.53
CA LEU A 6 13.57 -10.05 9.83
C LEU A 6 12.74 -9.40 8.72
N VAL A 7 13.17 -8.25 8.22
CA VAL A 7 12.49 -7.59 7.09
C VAL A 7 12.59 -8.44 5.82
N GLN A 8 13.73 -9.08 5.57
CA GLN A 8 13.90 -9.95 4.40
C GLN A 8 13.00 -11.18 4.45
N GLU A 9 12.87 -11.85 5.59
CA GLU A 9 11.98 -12.99 5.77
C GLU A 9 10.50 -12.59 5.61
N LEU A 10 10.09 -11.51 6.28
CA LEU A 10 8.74 -10.97 6.14
C LEU A 10 8.45 -10.59 4.69
N ALA A 11 9.39 -9.91 4.02
CA ALA A 11 9.24 -9.52 2.61
C ALA A 11 9.17 -10.74 1.69
N ALA A 12 9.96 -11.79 1.93
CA ALA A 12 9.91 -13.01 1.14
C ALA A 12 8.54 -13.68 1.24
N SER A 13 7.98 -13.78 2.46
CA SER A 13 6.63 -14.31 2.68
C SER A 13 5.55 -13.44 2.05
N LEU A 14 5.66 -12.11 2.11
CA LEU A 14 4.63 -11.20 1.58
C LEU A 14 4.63 -11.14 0.05
N ARG A 15 5.80 -11.25 -0.59
CA ARG A 15 5.95 -11.19 -2.05
C ARG A 15 5.27 -12.35 -2.78
N THR A 16 5.19 -13.54 -2.18
CA THR A 16 4.46 -14.68 -2.77
C THR A 16 2.96 -14.40 -2.92
N HIS A 17 2.45 -13.40 -2.19
CA HIS A 17 1.07 -12.94 -2.21
C HIS A 17 0.91 -11.58 -2.90
N GLY A 18 1.95 -11.12 -3.59
CA GLY A 18 1.93 -9.89 -4.40
C GLY A 18 1.99 -8.58 -3.59
N PHE A 19 2.40 -8.63 -2.32
CA PHE A 19 2.81 -7.46 -1.55
C PHE A 19 4.32 -7.24 -1.75
N ASP A 20 4.66 -6.46 -2.76
CA ASP A 20 6.02 -6.31 -3.31
C ASP A 20 6.68 -4.97 -2.97
N LEU A 21 5.93 -4.02 -2.40
CA LEU A 21 6.46 -2.77 -1.85
C LEU A 21 6.65 -2.93 -0.34
N ILE A 22 7.88 -3.27 0.06
CA ILE A 22 8.25 -3.48 1.46
C ILE A 22 9.39 -2.52 1.82
N GLN A 23 9.12 -1.54 2.68
CA GLN A 23 10.08 -0.52 3.07
C GLN A 23 10.26 -0.52 4.59
N ALA A 24 11.48 -0.79 5.05
CA ALA A 24 11.85 -0.58 6.44
C ALA A 24 11.98 0.93 6.73
N PHE A 25 11.53 1.34 7.91
CA PHE A 25 11.64 2.71 8.38
C PHE A 25 11.79 2.77 9.91
N GLN A 26 12.16 3.92 10.43
CA GLN A 26 12.20 4.16 11.87
C GLN A 26 10.90 4.81 12.32
N VAL A 27 10.18 4.16 13.25
CA VAL A 27 8.84 4.60 13.70
C VAL A 27 8.86 6.05 14.21
N GLN A 28 9.92 6.44 14.91
CA GLN A 28 10.09 7.77 15.47
C GLN A 28 10.06 8.85 14.39
N ARG A 29 10.59 8.59 13.19
CA ARG A 29 10.57 9.56 12.09
C ARG A 29 9.16 9.82 11.58
N TYR A 30 8.34 8.77 11.48
CA TYR A 30 6.92 8.93 11.18
C TYR A 30 6.21 9.71 12.28
N ASN A 31 6.45 9.38 13.55
CA ASN A 31 5.84 10.08 14.68
C ASN A 31 6.19 11.58 14.70
N THR A 32 7.46 11.94 14.47
CA THR A 32 7.90 13.33 14.33
C THR A 32 7.18 14.03 13.18
N ALA A 33 7.09 13.40 12.00
CA ALA A 33 6.42 13.99 10.85
C ALA A 33 4.92 14.18 11.08
N VAL A 34 4.24 13.27 11.78
CA VAL A 34 2.84 13.42 12.18
C VAL A 34 2.68 14.62 13.13
N GLN A 35 3.59 14.78 14.10
CA GLN A 35 3.59 15.91 15.03
C GLN A 35 3.79 17.23 14.28
N GLU A 36 4.75 17.32 13.37
CA GLU A 36 5.02 18.51 12.56
C GLU A 36 3.84 18.87 11.64
N LYS A 37 3.26 17.87 10.96
CA LYS A 37 2.05 18.03 10.15
C LYS A 37 0.88 18.52 10.99
N HIS A 38 0.69 17.97 12.20
CA HIS A 38 -0.37 18.40 13.10
C HIS A 38 -0.14 19.83 13.61
N ALA A 39 1.08 20.17 14.03
CA ALA A 39 1.41 21.50 14.53
C ALA A 39 1.21 22.58 13.47
N SER A 40 1.51 22.29 12.20
CA SER A 40 1.28 23.24 11.10
C SER A 40 -0.20 23.42 10.76
N GLN A 41 -1.01 22.36 10.88
CA GLN A 41 -2.44 22.40 10.54
C GLN A 41 -3.34 22.85 11.71
N ASN A 42 -2.97 22.53 12.95
CA ASN A 42 -3.77 22.74 14.16
C ASN A 42 -2.86 23.15 15.33
N PRO A 43 -2.25 24.35 15.29
CA PRO A 43 -1.20 24.77 16.23
C PRO A 43 -1.63 24.84 17.69
N THR A 44 -2.94 24.94 17.96
CA THR A 44 -3.50 25.07 19.31
C THR A 44 -4.12 23.79 19.85
N ALA A 45 -4.28 22.76 19.02
CA ALA A 45 -4.87 21.49 19.44
C ALA A 45 -3.76 20.50 19.88
N PRO A 46 -3.99 19.69 20.91
CA PRO A 46 -3.09 18.59 21.23
C PRO A 46 -3.19 17.50 20.14
N LEU A 47 -2.06 16.91 19.76
CA LEU A 47 -2.06 15.74 18.88
C LEU A 47 -2.71 14.56 19.61
N PRO A 48 -3.75 13.92 19.03
CA PRO A 48 -4.28 12.68 19.57
C PRO A 48 -3.20 11.59 19.60
N SER A 49 -2.95 11.00 20.78
CA SER A 49 -1.86 10.03 20.97
C SER A 49 -2.02 8.76 20.14
N ASP A 50 -3.26 8.43 19.75
CA ASP A 50 -3.61 7.29 18.92
C ASP A 50 -3.11 7.44 17.46
N ARG A 51 -2.75 8.65 17.02
CA ARG A 51 -2.13 8.90 15.71
C ARG A 51 -0.66 8.48 15.64
N LEU A 52 0.01 8.33 16.78
CA LEU A 52 1.40 7.91 16.86
C LEU A 52 1.51 6.39 16.80
N MET A 53 2.51 5.89 16.07
CA MET A 53 2.82 4.46 16.01
C MET A 53 3.60 4.01 17.24
N GLU A 54 3.39 2.75 17.62
CA GLU A 54 4.00 2.10 18.80
C GLU A 54 5.53 2.06 18.69
N THR A 55 6.21 2.52 19.73
CA THR A 55 7.68 2.53 19.81
C THR A 55 8.22 1.43 20.72
N PHE A 56 7.38 0.79 21.54
CA PHE A 56 7.79 -0.20 22.54
C PHE A 56 8.84 0.35 23.53
N GLY A 57 8.79 1.66 23.79
CA GLY A 57 9.75 2.34 24.67
C GLY A 57 11.16 2.50 24.09
N ARG A 58 11.38 2.20 22.81
CA ARG A 58 12.68 2.38 22.15
C ARG A 58 12.86 3.79 21.60
N THR A 59 14.13 4.18 21.45
CA THR A 59 14.54 5.41 20.76
C THR A 59 14.54 5.25 19.23
N ALA A 60 14.71 4.02 18.74
CA ALA A 60 14.73 3.69 17.32
C ALA A 60 14.05 2.33 17.09
N THR A 61 12.78 2.35 16.71
CA THR A 61 11.93 1.15 16.55
C THR A 61 11.79 0.82 15.07
N LEU A 62 11.90 -0.47 14.74
CA LEU A 62 11.66 -0.96 13.39
C LEU A 62 10.18 -0.80 13.02
N GLY A 63 9.95 -0.05 11.94
CA GLY A 63 8.71 -0.01 11.20
C GLY A 63 8.88 -0.71 9.85
N VAL A 64 7.82 -1.36 9.35
CA VAL A 64 7.76 -1.89 7.99
C VAL A 64 6.49 -1.37 7.31
N LEU A 65 6.67 -0.57 6.25
CA LEU A 65 5.60 -0.18 5.35
C LEU A 65 5.36 -1.31 4.35
N VAL A 66 4.12 -1.75 4.26
CA VAL A 66 3.67 -2.80 3.34
C VAL A 66 2.72 -2.18 2.33
N GLY A 67 3.00 -2.41 1.06
CA GLY A 67 2.18 -2.02 -0.06
C GLY A 67 2.30 -3.01 -1.21
N ASN A 68 1.63 -2.69 -2.31
CA ASN A 68 1.60 -3.52 -3.49
C ASN A 68 1.57 -2.70 -4.78
N THR A 69 2.17 -3.25 -5.83
CA THR A 69 1.95 -2.88 -7.23
C THR A 69 0.78 -3.69 -7.81
N LYS A 70 0.64 -3.75 -9.15
CA LYS A 70 -0.29 -4.68 -9.81
C LYS A 70 -0.02 -6.16 -9.51
N ALA A 71 1.16 -6.51 -8.96
CA ALA A 71 1.53 -7.89 -8.61
C ALA A 71 0.55 -8.56 -7.65
N MET A 72 -0.17 -7.80 -6.81
CA MET A 72 -1.20 -8.33 -5.90
C MET A 72 -2.41 -8.92 -6.62
N TRP A 73 -2.72 -8.47 -7.84
CA TRP A 73 -4.02 -8.73 -8.46
C TRP A 73 -4.29 -10.23 -8.67
N ASN A 74 -3.34 -10.95 -9.27
CA ASN A 74 -3.53 -12.38 -9.54
C ASN A 74 -3.57 -13.24 -8.25
N PRO A 75 -2.65 -13.09 -7.28
CA PRO A 75 -2.77 -13.77 -5.98
C PRO A 75 -4.09 -13.48 -5.26
N PHE A 76 -4.56 -12.23 -5.31
CA PHE A 76 -5.85 -11.83 -4.75
C PHE A 76 -7.03 -12.52 -5.46
N LEU A 77 -7.03 -12.59 -6.79
CA LEU A 77 -8.09 -13.31 -7.52
C LEU A 77 -8.06 -14.82 -7.20
N SER A 78 -6.88 -15.44 -7.14
CA SER A 78 -6.75 -16.85 -6.74
C SER A 78 -7.32 -17.11 -5.34
N TYR A 79 -7.03 -16.23 -4.38
CA TYR A 79 -7.62 -16.26 -3.04
C TYR A 79 -9.15 -16.23 -3.05
N LEU A 80 -9.75 -15.47 -3.97
CA LEU A 80 -11.21 -15.39 -4.14
C LEU A 80 -11.80 -16.62 -4.84
N VAL A 81 -11.07 -17.21 -5.80
CA VAL A 81 -11.45 -18.49 -6.42
C VAL A 81 -11.54 -19.58 -5.35
N GLU A 82 -10.52 -19.70 -4.50
CA GLU A 82 -10.46 -20.69 -3.41
C GLU A 82 -11.60 -20.55 -2.39
N ARG A 83 -12.16 -19.35 -2.25
CA ARG A 83 -13.28 -19.04 -1.33
C ARG A 83 -14.64 -19.04 -2.01
N ASP A 84 -14.71 -19.49 -3.26
CA ASP A 84 -15.93 -19.54 -4.05
C ASP A 84 -16.65 -18.18 -4.15
N PHE A 85 -15.88 -17.08 -4.18
CA PHE A 85 -16.40 -15.71 -4.16
C PHE A 85 -17.40 -15.42 -5.30
N HIS A 86 -17.23 -16.08 -6.44
CA HIS A 86 -18.11 -15.90 -7.59
C HIS A 86 -19.54 -16.42 -7.38
N ASN A 87 -19.74 -17.34 -6.44
CA ASN A 87 -21.06 -17.84 -6.02
C ASN A 87 -21.50 -17.24 -4.67
N ALA A 88 -20.55 -17.00 -3.77
CA ALA A 88 -20.79 -16.44 -2.44
C ALA A 88 -19.91 -15.19 -2.18
N PRO A 89 -20.25 -14.03 -2.78
CA PRO A 89 -19.45 -12.82 -2.60
C PRO A 89 -19.56 -12.31 -1.16
N PHE A 90 -18.46 -11.76 -0.65
CA PHE A 90 -18.39 -11.16 0.67
C PHE A 90 -17.88 -9.72 0.62
N ALA A 91 -18.19 -8.96 1.68
CA ALA A 91 -17.82 -7.55 1.76
C ALA A 91 -16.29 -7.38 1.94
N ASN A 92 -15.77 -6.30 1.37
CA ASN A 92 -14.39 -5.84 1.54
C ASN A 92 -13.30 -6.91 1.25
N PRO A 93 -13.35 -7.60 0.09
CA PRO A 93 -12.49 -8.75 -0.15
C PRO A 93 -10.99 -8.43 -0.10
N VAL A 94 -10.58 -7.25 -0.60
CA VAL A 94 -9.18 -6.80 -0.51
C VAL A 94 -8.72 -6.60 0.93
N GLN A 95 -9.60 -6.10 1.81
CA GLN A 95 -9.25 -5.88 3.22
C GLN A 95 -9.06 -7.21 3.93
N GLN A 96 -9.94 -8.18 3.66
CA GLN A 96 -9.83 -9.53 4.22
C GLN A 96 -8.57 -10.24 3.73
N TYR A 97 -8.30 -10.19 2.43
CA TYR A 97 -7.06 -10.72 1.83
C TYR A 97 -5.80 -10.11 2.46
N THR A 98 -5.75 -8.77 2.51
CA THR A 98 -4.62 -8.02 3.08
C THR A 98 -4.38 -8.39 4.53
N LYS A 99 -5.45 -8.42 5.35
CA LYS A 99 -5.36 -8.75 6.76
C LYS A 99 -4.85 -10.18 6.94
N GLN A 100 -5.46 -11.14 6.25
CA GLN A 100 -5.09 -12.55 6.37
C GLN A 100 -3.61 -12.78 6.01
N VAL A 101 -3.17 -12.30 4.84
CA VAL A 101 -1.80 -12.51 4.37
C VAL A 101 -0.78 -11.90 5.33
N ILE A 102 -1.01 -10.67 5.80
CA ILE A 102 -0.08 -10.00 6.72
C ILE A 102 -0.05 -10.71 8.08
N ASP A 103 -1.20 -11.13 8.62
CA ASP A 103 -1.25 -11.84 9.89
C ASP A 103 -0.59 -13.22 9.82
N GLU A 104 -0.77 -13.94 8.71
CA GLU A 104 -0.12 -15.22 8.44
C GLU A 104 1.40 -15.05 8.29
N ALA A 105 1.85 -14.04 7.54
CA ALA A 105 3.27 -13.74 7.36
C ALA A 105 3.97 -13.31 8.67
N LEU A 106 3.26 -12.62 9.57
CA LEU A 106 3.78 -12.34 10.92
C LEU A 106 3.78 -13.59 11.80
N SER A 107 2.80 -14.46 11.62
CA SER A 107 2.69 -15.70 12.39
C SER A 107 3.76 -16.72 12.01
N SER A 108 4.16 -16.75 10.73
CA SER A 108 5.19 -17.66 10.21
C SER A 108 6.61 -17.36 10.71
N LEU A 109 6.86 -16.17 11.25
CA LEU A 109 8.12 -15.81 11.93
C LEU A 109 8.39 -16.64 13.20
N GLY A 110 7.44 -17.48 13.61
CA GLY A 110 7.61 -18.45 14.69
C GLY A 110 7.33 -17.93 16.09
N PRO A 111 7.53 -18.77 17.12
CA PRO A 111 7.17 -18.45 18.51
C PRO A 111 8.03 -17.35 19.15
N ASN A 112 9.24 -17.14 18.62
CA ASN A 112 10.17 -16.11 19.10
C ASN A 112 10.06 -14.79 18.30
N ARG A 113 8.96 -14.60 17.56
CA ARG A 113 8.73 -13.36 16.82
C ARG A 113 8.68 -12.17 17.77
N PRO A 114 9.19 -10.99 17.36
CA PRO A 114 9.06 -9.77 18.17
C PRO A 114 7.59 -9.41 18.39
N SER A 115 7.32 -8.70 19.49
CA SER A 115 6.04 -8.03 19.68
C SER A 115 5.77 -7.11 18.49
N SER A 116 4.53 -7.11 17.99
CA SER A 116 4.15 -6.34 16.82
C SER A 116 2.83 -5.59 17.00
N ARG A 117 2.69 -4.49 16.24
CA ARG A 117 1.44 -3.74 16.06
C ARG A 117 1.26 -3.46 14.59
N VAL A 118 0.10 -3.82 14.05
CA VAL A 118 -0.26 -3.60 12.64
C VAL A 118 -1.35 -2.53 12.57
N ARG A 119 -1.18 -1.55 11.68
CA ARG A 119 -2.19 -0.57 11.31
C ARG A 119 -2.45 -0.67 9.81
N TYR A 120 -3.68 -0.97 9.41
CA TYR A 120 -4.06 -1.14 8.00
C TYR A 120 -4.58 0.15 7.38
N ASP A 121 -4.57 0.25 6.05
CA ASP A 121 -5.11 1.38 5.27
C ASP A 121 -6.61 1.64 5.53
N PHE A 122 -7.36 0.60 5.92
CA PHE A 122 -8.77 0.70 6.31
C PHE A 122 -8.99 0.88 7.82
N SER A 123 -7.94 1.05 8.63
CA SER A 123 -8.07 1.25 10.06
C SER A 123 -8.51 2.68 10.39
N GLY A 124 -9.59 2.83 11.14
CA GLY A 124 -10.00 4.09 11.75
C GLY A 124 -9.36 4.31 13.12
N HIS A 125 -9.82 5.34 13.83
CA HIS A 125 -9.46 5.58 15.23
C HIS A 125 -9.74 4.33 16.10
N PRO A 126 -8.85 3.90 17.02
CA PRO A 126 -7.57 4.53 17.41
C PRO A 126 -6.35 4.02 16.61
N ASN A 127 -6.55 3.25 15.55
CA ASN A 127 -5.50 2.56 14.80
C ASN A 127 -5.16 3.25 13.47
N PHE A 128 -5.57 4.51 13.31
CA PHE A 128 -5.31 5.28 12.09
C PHE A 128 -3.80 5.44 11.84
N VAL A 129 -3.40 5.41 10.58
CA VAL A 129 -2.04 5.69 10.12
C VAL A 129 -2.10 6.46 8.80
N ASP A 130 -1.35 7.55 8.70
CA ASP A 130 -1.22 8.31 7.46
C ASP A 130 -0.18 7.62 6.56
N LEU A 131 -0.64 6.65 5.76
CA LEU A 131 0.26 5.86 4.92
C LEU A 131 0.92 6.67 3.80
N GLN A 132 0.32 7.78 3.37
CA GLN A 132 0.91 8.63 2.34
C GLN A 132 2.09 9.42 2.91
N LEU A 133 1.89 10.01 4.09
CA LEU A 133 2.99 10.62 4.84
C LEU A 133 4.07 9.58 5.14
N LEU A 134 3.68 8.38 5.59
CA LEU A 134 4.61 7.30 5.88
C LEU A 134 5.46 6.93 4.65
N GLY A 135 4.83 6.73 3.49
CA GLY A 135 5.54 6.44 2.24
C GLY A 135 6.56 7.52 1.86
N SER A 136 6.27 8.79 2.17
CA SER A 136 7.20 9.90 1.96
C SER A 136 8.38 9.86 2.93
N VAL A 137 8.11 9.79 4.24
CA VAL A 137 9.15 9.87 5.28
C VAL A 137 9.98 8.59 5.43
N SER A 138 9.47 7.46 4.92
CA SER A 138 10.21 6.20 4.84
C SER A 138 11.16 6.15 3.63
N GLY A 139 11.11 7.13 2.74
CA GLY A 139 11.86 7.11 1.48
C GLY A 139 11.28 6.17 0.42
N ALA A 140 10.04 5.69 0.56
CA ALA A 140 9.43 4.77 -0.41
C ALA A 140 8.91 5.50 -1.66
N THR A 141 8.34 6.69 -1.47
CA THR A 141 7.69 7.44 -2.55
C THR A 141 7.88 8.94 -2.39
N TYR A 142 7.88 9.65 -3.51
CA TYR A 142 7.66 11.09 -3.50
C TYR A 142 6.17 11.38 -3.23
N TYR A 143 5.87 12.31 -2.33
CA TYR A 143 4.50 12.83 -2.15
C TYR A 143 4.30 14.02 -3.09
N HIS A 144 3.43 13.85 -4.09
CA HIS A 144 3.19 14.86 -5.11
C HIS A 144 2.13 15.87 -4.64
N PRO A 145 2.51 17.12 -4.33
CA PRO A 145 1.63 18.06 -3.62
C PRO A 145 0.40 18.46 -4.42
N THR A 146 0.50 18.53 -5.75
CA THR A 146 -0.59 18.94 -6.64
C THR A 146 -1.70 17.89 -6.71
N THR A 147 -1.34 16.62 -6.83
CA THR A 147 -2.31 15.52 -7.02
C THR A 147 -2.61 14.77 -5.73
N VAL A 148 -1.88 15.10 -4.64
CA VAL A 148 -1.90 14.42 -3.34
C VAL A 148 -1.65 12.91 -3.43
N LEU A 149 -0.96 12.44 -4.49
CA LEU A 149 -0.63 11.04 -4.71
C LEU A 149 0.83 10.74 -4.34
N SER A 150 1.07 9.50 -3.96
CA SER A 150 2.43 8.96 -3.78
C SER A 150 2.95 8.41 -5.10
N ILE A 151 4.16 8.80 -5.52
CA ILE A 151 4.81 8.35 -6.74
C ILE A 151 6.09 7.57 -6.40
N HIS A 152 6.12 6.30 -6.76
CA HIS A 152 7.31 5.45 -6.64
C HIS A 152 8.25 5.68 -7.82
N GLN A 153 9.56 5.70 -7.58
CA GLN A 153 10.58 5.93 -8.63
C GLN A 153 10.44 4.94 -9.80
N GLN A 154 10.21 3.66 -9.51
CA GLN A 154 10.05 2.62 -10.52
C GLN A 154 8.60 2.44 -11.01
N PHE A 155 7.63 2.48 -10.09
CA PHE A 155 6.26 2.04 -10.37
C PHE A 155 5.31 3.21 -10.66
N GLY A 156 5.82 4.45 -10.61
CA GLY A 156 5.01 5.64 -10.74
C GLY A 156 3.92 5.70 -9.67
N PRO A 157 2.73 6.21 -10.00
CA PRO A 157 1.60 6.25 -9.07
C PRO A 157 0.90 4.89 -8.97
N TRP A 158 1.39 3.80 -9.56
CA TRP A 158 0.71 2.50 -9.60
C TRP A 158 1.05 1.62 -8.40
N VAL A 159 0.99 2.24 -7.22
CA VAL A 159 1.21 1.60 -5.93
C VAL A 159 0.05 1.88 -4.98
N ALA A 160 -0.18 0.96 -4.06
CA ALA A 160 -1.10 1.12 -2.95
C ALA A 160 -0.40 0.72 -1.66
N PHE A 161 -0.51 1.55 -0.62
CA PHE A 161 -0.08 1.18 0.73
C PHE A 161 -1.21 0.46 1.45
N ARG A 162 -0.87 -0.53 2.26
CA ARG A 162 -1.81 -1.49 2.85
C ARG A 162 -1.69 -1.59 4.35
N ALA A 163 -0.48 -1.53 4.87
CA ALA A 163 -0.26 -1.52 6.30
C ALA A 163 1.06 -0.87 6.70
N ALA A 164 1.12 -0.46 7.96
CA ALA A 164 2.33 -0.16 8.67
C ALA A 164 2.46 -1.11 9.86
N ILE A 165 3.63 -1.73 10.02
CA ILE A 165 3.91 -2.71 11.08
C ILE A 165 5.01 -2.13 11.97
N SER A 166 4.71 -1.88 13.25
CA SER A 166 5.74 -1.65 14.27
C SER A 166 6.19 -2.99 14.84
N LEU A 167 7.50 -3.19 14.94
CA LEU A 167 8.12 -4.38 15.52
C LEU A 167 9.02 -3.96 16.69
N ASP A 168 8.96 -4.69 17.81
CA ASP A 168 9.79 -4.46 18.99
C ASP A 168 11.25 -4.90 18.76
N VAL A 169 11.91 -4.21 17.83
CA VAL A 169 13.26 -4.48 17.33
C VAL A 169 13.96 -3.14 17.12
N PRO A 170 15.23 -2.98 17.52
CA PRO A 170 15.98 -1.77 17.22
C PRO A 170 16.22 -1.63 15.71
N PHE A 171 16.07 -0.42 15.18
CA PHE A 171 16.36 -0.12 13.77
C PHE A 171 16.81 1.33 13.60
N GLU A 172 18.02 1.48 13.08
CA GLU A 172 18.56 2.77 12.65
C GLU A 172 18.41 2.88 11.13
N ALA A 173 17.70 3.91 10.67
CA ALA A 173 17.55 4.16 9.25
C ALA A 173 18.87 4.65 8.64
N THR A 174 19.21 4.19 7.44
CA THR A 174 20.41 4.68 6.73
C THR A 174 20.23 6.15 6.32
N GLU A 175 21.33 6.87 6.09
CA GLU A 175 21.29 8.25 5.56
C GLU A 175 20.48 8.35 4.27
N GLN A 176 20.55 7.34 3.40
CA GLN A 176 19.77 7.30 2.17
C GLN A 176 18.27 7.19 2.44
N GLN A 177 17.86 6.36 3.41
CA GLN A 177 16.46 6.29 3.87
C GLN A 177 16.02 7.57 4.57
N GLN A 178 16.98 8.43 4.95
CA GLN A 178 16.71 9.73 5.56
C GLN A 178 16.41 10.83 4.57
N GLN A 179 16.92 10.73 3.35
CA GLN A 179 16.69 11.75 2.33
C GLN A 179 15.27 11.68 1.77
N PRO A 180 14.62 12.83 1.53
CA PRO A 180 13.38 12.88 0.77
C PRO A 180 13.58 12.28 -0.62
N VAL A 181 12.61 11.51 -1.08
CA VAL A 181 12.59 11.00 -2.46
C VAL A 181 12.41 12.21 -3.39
N PRO A 182 13.26 12.40 -4.43
CA PRO A 182 13.07 13.50 -5.38
C PRO A 182 11.81 13.27 -6.22
N ASN A 183 11.24 14.36 -6.76
CA ASN A 183 10.12 14.23 -7.71
C ASN A 183 10.56 13.41 -8.93
N PRO A 184 9.95 12.25 -9.22
CA PRO A 184 10.33 11.42 -10.36
C PRO A 184 9.79 11.94 -11.70
N VAL A 185 8.88 12.90 -11.70
CA VAL A 185 8.17 13.39 -12.91
C VAL A 185 8.04 14.93 -12.95
N PRO A 186 9.12 15.70 -12.72
CA PRO A 186 9.05 17.16 -12.69
C PRO A 186 8.54 17.77 -14.01
N GLU A 187 8.74 17.10 -15.14
CA GLU A 187 8.26 17.51 -16.45
C GLU A 187 6.74 17.34 -16.64
N LEU A 188 6.07 16.58 -15.77
CA LEU A 188 4.64 16.29 -15.86
C LEU A 188 3.77 17.19 -14.97
N GLU A 189 4.35 18.13 -14.22
CA GLU A 189 3.62 19.00 -13.28
C GLU A 189 2.45 19.76 -13.95
N GLY A 190 2.65 20.25 -15.18
CA GLY A 190 1.60 20.93 -15.93
C GLY A 190 0.40 20.02 -16.24
N ALA A 191 0.67 18.83 -16.75
CA ALA A 191 -0.36 17.82 -17.05
C ALA A 191 -1.06 17.34 -15.76
N ALA A 192 -0.30 17.21 -14.67
CA ALA A 192 -0.81 16.83 -13.37
C ALA A 192 -1.81 17.86 -12.82
N ALA A 193 -1.47 19.15 -12.91
CA ALA A 193 -2.32 20.25 -12.47
C ALA A 193 -3.63 20.31 -13.27
N GLU A 194 -3.54 20.18 -14.60
CA GLU A 194 -4.72 20.16 -15.47
C GLU A 194 -5.65 18.97 -15.16
N ALA A 195 -5.10 17.76 -15.08
CA ALA A 195 -5.88 16.56 -14.77
C ALA A 195 -6.54 16.65 -13.38
N MET A 196 -5.81 17.17 -12.38
CA MET A 196 -6.36 17.37 -11.03
C MET A 196 -7.50 18.39 -11.02
N ALA A 197 -7.34 19.52 -11.72
CA ALA A 197 -8.39 20.53 -11.83
C ALA A 197 -9.68 19.96 -12.45
N ILE A 198 -9.55 19.15 -13.51
CA ILE A 198 -10.68 18.46 -14.13
C ILE A 198 -11.32 17.45 -13.17
N ALA A 199 -10.51 16.64 -12.47
CA ALA A 199 -11.03 15.66 -11.51
C ALA A 199 -11.80 16.31 -10.35
N MET A 200 -11.32 17.46 -9.86
CA MET A 200 -12.01 18.21 -8.81
C MET A 200 -13.39 18.73 -9.23
N GLN A 201 -13.62 18.98 -10.52
CA GLN A 201 -14.95 19.34 -11.06
C GLN A 201 -15.88 18.12 -11.20
N HIS A 202 -15.33 16.91 -11.14
CA HIS A 202 -16.04 15.65 -11.39
C HIS A 202 -15.71 14.60 -10.33
N LEU A 203 -15.86 14.95 -9.05
CA LEU A 203 -15.45 14.12 -7.90
C LEU A 203 -16.00 12.68 -7.95
N SER A 204 -17.18 12.48 -8.52
CA SER A 204 -17.84 11.17 -8.63
C SER A 204 -17.42 10.36 -9.86
N SER A 205 -16.47 10.83 -10.68
CA SER A 205 -16.02 10.14 -11.89
C SER A 205 -14.76 9.31 -11.64
N PRO A 206 -14.85 7.97 -11.58
CA PRO A 206 -13.68 7.08 -11.57
C PRO A 206 -12.64 7.43 -12.64
N GLN A 207 -13.10 7.69 -13.86
CA GLN A 207 -12.22 7.95 -15.00
C GLN A 207 -11.34 9.18 -14.76
N ARG A 208 -11.88 10.28 -14.21
CA ARG A 208 -11.07 11.48 -13.98
C ARG A 208 -9.98 11.25 -12.94
N TRP A 209 -10.25 10.46 -11.91
CA TRP A 209 -9.22 10.09 -10.94
C TRP A 209 -8.19 9.08 -11.49
N ILE A 210 -8.55 8.30 -12.51
CA ILE A 210 -7.59 7.49 -13.27
C ILE A 210 -6.73 8.40 -14.16
N ASP A 211 -7.34 9.41 -14.80
CA ASP A 211 -6.63 10.40 -15.63
C ASP A 211 -5.56 11.15 -14.81
N VAL A 212 -5.84 11.50 -13.56
CA VAL A 212 -4.84 12.10 -12.64
C VAL A 212 -3.62 11.19 -12.44
N ARG A 213 -3.81 9.87 -12.26
CA ARG A 213 -2.68 8.93 -12.16
C ARG A 213 -1.94 8.82 -13.49
N ASN A 214 -2.65 8.73 -14.61
CA ASN A 214 -2.03 8.67 -15.93
C ASN A 214 -1.18 9.92 -16.20
N ALA A 215 -1.65 11.11 -15.81
CA ALA A 215 -0.95 12.38 -16.02
C ALA A 215 0.40 12.47 -15.31
N ILE A 216 0.61 11.71 -14.22
CA ILE A 216 1.88 11.62 -13.48
C ILE A 216 2.58 10.27 -13.67
N THR A 217 2.22 9.52 -14.71
CA THR A 217 2.87 8.25 -15.05
C THR A 217 3.99 8.49 -16.06
N ALA A 218 5.24 8.36 -15.61
CA ALA A 218 6.41 8.38 -16.48
C ALA A 218 6.38 7.22 -17.51
N PRO A 219 7.04 7.36 -18.67
CA PRO A 219 7.08 6.31 -19.69
C PRO A 219 7.54 4.94 -19.17
N HIS A 220 8.58 4.90 -18.32
CA HIS A 220 9.07 3.64 -17.73
C HIS A 220 8.09 3.02 -16.73
N ALA A 221 7.21 3.82 -16.12
CA ALA A 221 6.25 3.34 -15.15
C ALA A 221 4.96 2.80 -15.79
N GLN A 222 4.76 2.99 -17.10
CA GLN A 222 3.53 2.56 -17.77
C GLN A 222 3.32 1.04 -17.70
N GLU A 223 4.39 0.25 -17.78
CA GLU A 223 4.26 -1.20 -17.65
C GLU A 223 3.69 -1.63 -16.29
N HIS A 224 3.74 -0.77 -15.27
CA HIS A 224 3.24 -1.05 -13.93
C HIS A 224 1.79 -0.62 -13.71
N ARG A 225 1.18 0.07 -14.69
CA ARG A 225 -0.23 0.43 -14.65
C ARG A 225 -1.11 -0.79 -14.41
N TYR A 226 -2.13 -0.58 -13.58
CA TYR A 226 -3.15 -1.60 -13.30
C TYR A 226 -3.89 -1.96 -14.59
N THR A 227 -4.30 -3.21 -14.71
CA THR A 227 -5.17 -3.64 -15.81
C THR A 227 -6.53 -2.94 -15.70
N ASP A 228 -7.29 -2.90 -16.78
CA ASP A 228 -8.59 -2.22 -16.77
C ASP A 228 -9.58 -2.91 -15.81
N SER A 229 -9.54 -4.25 -15.68
CA SER A 229 -10.34 -4.98 -14.68
C SER A 229 -9.96 -4.60 -13.24
N GLN A 230 -8.66 -4.46 -12.95
CA GLN A 230 -8.18 -4.02 -11.65
C GLN A 230 -8.56 -2.55 -11.36
N LEU A 231 -8.47 -1.67 -12.35
CA LEU A 231 -8.88 -0.27 -12.23
C LEU A 231 -10.38 -0.14 -11.97
N GLN A 232 -11.19 -0.83 -12.76
CA GLN A 232 -12.64 -0.83 -12.62
C GLN A 232 -13.00 -1.19 -11.18
N TYR A 233 -12.50 -2.31 -10.66
CA TYR A 233 -12.80 -2.71 -9.30
C TYR A 233 -12.28 -1.72 -8.25
N HIS A 234 -11.02 -1.25 -8.35
CA HIS A 234 -10.45 -0.41 -7.31
C HIS A 234 -11.12 0.97 -7.21
N TYR A 235 -11.61 1.52 -8.31
CA TYR A 235 -12.25 2.84 -8.34
C TYR A 235 -13.78 2.79 -8.16
N THR A 236 -14.44 1.69 -8.51
CA THR A 236 -15.92 1.58 -8.38
C THR A 236 -16.37 0.72 -7.20
N LYS A 237 -15.50 -0.18 -6.71
CA LYS A 237 -15.83 -1.26 -5.77
C LYS A 237 -16.93 -2.21 -6.28
N ASP A 238 -17.13 -2.27 -7.60
CA ASP A 238 -18.12 -3.13 -8.23
C ASP A 238 -17.80 -4.61 -8.00
N LEU A 239 -18.59 -5.26 -7.15
CA LEU A 239 -18.44 -6.66 -6.83
C LEU A 239 -18.86 -7.57 -7.99
N VAL A 240 -19.76 -7.13 -8.87
CA VAL A 240 -20.19 -7.93 -10.03
C VAL A 240 -19.03 -8.03 -11.01
N ALA A 241 -18.39 -6.91 -11.34
CA ALA A 241 -17.18 -6.90 -12.18
C ALA A 241 -16.06 -7.76 -11.59
N LEU A 242 -15.87 -7.71 -10.25
CA LEU A 242 -14.90 -8.58 -9.58
C LEU A 242 -15.28 -10.07 -9.69
N GLN A 243 -16.56 -10.42 -9.50
CA GLN A 243 -17.03 -11.81 -9.63
C GLN A 243 -16.82 -12.35 -11.05
N GLU A 244 -17.06 -11.54 -12.08
CA GLU A 244 -16.81 -11.92 -13.48
C GLU A 244 -15.32 -12.25 -13.71
N GLU A 245 -14.43 -11.43 -13.18
CA GLU A 245 -12.98 -11.67 -13.25
C GLU A 245 -12.56 -12.96 -12.52
N VAL A 246 -13.15 -13.22 -11.34
CA VAL A 246 -12.93 -14.47 -10.60
C VAL A 246 -13.44 -15.68 -11.39
N ARG A 247 -14.62 -15.60 -12.04
CA ARG A 247 -15.16 -16.68 -12.89
C ARG A 247 -14.27 -16.94 -14.10
N ARG A 248 -13.74 -15.88 -14.72
CA ARG A 248 -12.80 -15.98 -15.83
C ARG A 248 -11.56 -16.77 -15.41
N LEU A 249 -10.91 -16.35 -14.32
CA LEU A 249 -9.72 -17.03 -13.79
C LEU A 249 -9.98 -18.49 -13.41
N ALA A 250 -11.10 -18.78 -12.71
CA ALA A 250 -11.47 -20.15 -12.34
C ALA A 250 -11.70 -21.05 -13.58
N SER A 251 -12.17 -20.47 -14.69
CA SER A 251 -12.38 -21.21 -15.94
C SER A 251 -11.05 -21.49 -16.65
N GLU A 252 -10.13 -20.53 -16.68
CA GLU A 252 -8.77 -20.69 -17.21
C GLU A 252 -7.97 -21.76 -16.45
N GLN A 253 -8.02 -21.73 -15.12
CA GLN A 253 -7.35 -22.73 -14.28
C GLN A 253 -7.88 -24.16 -14.52
N ARG A 254 -9.20 -24.31 -14.71
CA ARG A 254 -9.81 -25.60 -15.05
C ARG A 254 -9.40 -26.12 -16.43
N GLN A 255 -9.29 -25.23 -17.42
CA GLN A 255 -8.83 -25.61 -18.76
C GLN A 255 -7.35 -26.04 -18.76
N GLN A 256 -6.49 -25.37 -17.99
CA GLN A 256 -5.08 -25.75 -17.84
C GLN A 256 -4.87 -27.05 -17.07
N ALA A 257 -5.79 -27.42 -16.18
CA ALA A 257 -5.72 -28.66 -15.40
C ALA A 257 -6.23 -29.91 -16.15
N GLN A 258 -6.84 -29.77 -17.32
CA GLN A 258 -7.24 -30.91 -18.14
C GLN A 258 -6.02 -31.42 -18.94
N PRO A 259 -5.61 -32.70 -18.78
CA PRO A 259 -4.51 -33.25 -19.56
C PRO A 259 -4.88 -33.24 -21.04
N ALA A 260 -3.92 -32.87 -21.90
CA ALA A 260 -4.07 -33.02 -23.35
C ALA A 260 -4.34 -34.49 -23.66
N VAL A 261 -5.53 -34.76 -24.21
CA VAL A 261 -5.96 -36.09 -24.67
C VAL A 261 -5.21 -36.50 -25.92
#